data_AF-A0A162ZQ48-F1
#
_entry.id   AF-A0A162ZQ48-F1
#
_cell.length_a   1.000
_cell.length_b   1.000
_cell.length_c   1.000
_cell.angle_alpha   90.00
_cell.angle_beta   90.00
_cell.angle_gamma   90.00
#
_symmetry.space_group_name_H-M   'P 1'
#
loop_
_entity.id
_entity.type
_entity.pdbx_description
1 polymer ?
#
loop_
_entity_poly.entity_id
_entity_poly.type
_entity_poly.pdbx_seq_one_letter_code
_entity_poly.pdbx_strand_id
1 'polypeptide(L)'
;MTIDGDRLTSSIYIRNQQQAVVATTRLLRQYYKVDSCNLWSFHSKQMFDVGFFPVSPANVDAHPSVSSLALKLQSFIISSFATRQVDQENLHLLLLKVKDDNAFLKKSIKVDGFNGDSFSALHNTMDQTGKWKDTMKMLKMLEAGEISLGRSKKEIIENKKMALSVGQRGFFKALSDINDKNAKIAKSKMVLLE
;
A
#
# COMPACT_ATOMS: atom_id res chain seq x y z
N MET A 1 2.29 39.53 45.23
CA MET A 1 1.53 38.38 44.68
C MET A 1 2.49 37.63 43.78
N THR A 2 3.00 36.53 44.30
CA THR A 2 4.10 35.73 43.78
C THR A 2 3.65 34.96 42.55
N ILE A 3 4.47 34.96 41.49
CA ILE A 3 4.27 34.13 40.30
C ILE A 3 4.94 32.79 40.60
N ASP A 4 4.17 31.82 41.11
CA ASP A 4 4.50 30.39 41.01
C ASP A 4 4.24 29.99 39.54
N GLY A 5 5.18 29.44 38.79
CA GLY A 5 6.06 28.35 39.14
C GLY A 5 5.64 27.15 38.29
N ASP A 6 6.39 26.90 37.21
CA ASP A 6 6.52 25.64 36.49
C ASP A 6 5.34 24.65 36.50
N ARG A 7 4.50 24.74 35.46
CA ARG A 7 3.88 23.54 34.87
C ARG A 7 4.23 23.47 33.39
N LEU A 8 5.51 23.19 33.13
CA LEU A 8 5.93 22.41 31.97
C LEU A 8 5.03 21.18 31.90
N THR A 9 4.09 21.18 30.95
CA THR A 9 3.23 20.04 30.65
C THR A 9 4.10 18.98 29.99
N SER A 10 4.77 18.18 30.81
CA SER A 10 5.49 16.97 30.45
C SER A 10 4.52 15.81 30.12
N SER A 11 3.44 16.08 29.40
CA SER A 11 2.63 15.03 28.78
C SER A 11 3.29 14.62 27.46
N ILE A 12 4.35 13.82 27.58
CA ILE A 12 4.79 13.00 26.45
C ILE A 12 3.57 12.19 26.04
N TYR A 13 3.06 12.43 24.82
CA TYR A 13 2.03 11.60 24.23
C TYR A 13 2.59 10.18 24.07
N ILE A 14 2.39 9.34 25.09
CA ILE A 14 2.62 7.92 24.98
C ILE A 14 1.58 7.44 23.96
N ARG A 15 2.07 6.99 22.80
CA ARG A 15 1.26 6.40 21.75
C ARG A 15 0.64 5.13 22.32
N ASN A 16 -0.55 5.24 22.92
CA ASN A 16 -1.40 4.08 23.21
C ASN A 16 -1.45 3.28 21.91
N GLN A 17 -0.94 2.04 21.93
CA GLN A 17 -0.97 1.16 20.78
C GLN A 17 -2.43 1.02 20.35
N GLN A 18 -2.82 1.81 19.35
CA GLN A 18 -4.17 1.73 18.82
C GLN A 18 -4.35 0.31 18.33
N GLN A 19 -5.37 -0.38 18.83
CA GLN A 19 -5.76 -1.72 18.36
C GLN A 19 -5.60 -1.76 16.85
N ALA A 20 -4.83 -2.71 16.34
CA ALA A 20 -4.35 -2.73 14.95
C ALA A 20 -5.46 -2.51 13.91
N VAL A 21 -6.71 -2.87 14.24
CA VAL A 21 -7.95 -2.66 13.47
C VAL A 21 -8.33 -1.17 13.31
N VAL A 22 -8.19 -0.37 14.37
CA VAL A 22 -8.48 1.08 14.35
C VAL A 22 -7.42 1.81 13.53
N ALA A 23 -6.15 1.42 13.67
CA ALA A 23 -5.04 1.99 12.91
C ALA A 23 -5.18 1.70 11.40
N THR A 24 -5.46 0.45 11.00
CA THR A 24 -5.63 0.08 9.58
C THR A 24 -6.83 0.77 8.95
N THR A 25 -7.96 0.90 9.66
CA THR A 25 -9.15 1.60 9.14
C THR A 25 -8.91 3.09 8.96
N ARG A 26 -8.23 3.75 9.92
CA ARG A 26 -7.89 5.17 9.83
C ARG A 26 -6.89 5.46 8.71
N LEU A 27 -5.85 4.64 8.60
CA LEU A 27 -4.86 4.70 7.53
C LEU A 27 -5.52 4.52 6.17
N LEU A 28 -6.39 3.52 6.00
CA LEU A 28 -7.09 3.31 4.74
C LEU A 28 -8.04 4.46 4.37
N ARG A 29 -8.67 5.12 5.36
CA ARG A 29 -9.44 6.35 5.12
C ARG A 29 -8.58 7.50 4.60
N GLN A 30 -7.30 7.56 4.94
CA GLN A 30 -6.35 8.54 4.38
C GLN A 30 -5.94 8.16 2.96
N TYR A 31 -5.74 6.86 2.68
CA TYR A 31 -5.33 6.33 1.36
C TYR A 31 -6.46 6.15 0.35
N TYR A 32 -7.72 6.36 0.74
CA TYR A 32 -8.87 6.29 -0.18
C TYR A 32 -9.23 7.67 -0.77
N LYS A 33 -8.47 8.73 -0.45
CA LYS A 33 -8.67 10.05 -1.05
C LYS A 33 -8.03 10.09 -2.42
N VAL A 34 -8.65 10.74 -3.40
CA VAL A 34 -8.05 10.90 -4.75
C VAL A 34 -6.65 11.51 -4.66
N ASP A 35 -6.48 12.49 -3.77
CA ASP A 35 -5.17 13.15 -3.55
C ASP A 35 -4.11 12.24 -2.90
N SER A 36 -4.48 11.05 -2.41
CA SER A 36 -3.50 10.10 -1.86
C SER A 36 -2.63 9.44 -2.93
N CYS A 37 -3.04 9.54 -4.21
CA CYS A 37 -2.25 9.18 -5.38
C CYS A 37 -1.19 10.23 -5.72
N ASN A 38 -1.31 11.46 -5.20
CA ASN A 38 -0.30 12.49 -5.36
C ASN A 38 0.90 12.24 -4.44
N LEU A 39 2.04 12.85 -4.78
CA LEU A 39 3.22 12.87 -3.92
C LEU A 39 2.86 13.40 -2.54
N TRP A 40 3.21 12.65 -1.51
CA TRP A 40 2.96 13.03 -0.12
C TRP A 40 3.78 14.26 0.25
N SER A 41 3.11 15.36 0.60
CA SER A 41 3.76 16.59 1.05
C SER A 41 4.44 16.37 2.41
N PHE A 42 5.73 16.67 2.49
CA PHE A 42 6.48 16.67 3.75
C PHE A 42 6.15 17.89 4.61
N HIS A 43 6.15 17.68 5.92
CA HIS A 43 6.21 18.77 6.90
C HIS A 43 7.62 18.94 7.52
N SER A 44 8.61 18.14 7.09
CA SER A 44 10.01 18.31 7.52
C SER A 44 10.92 18.53 6.31
N LYS A 45 11.30 19.80 6.10
CA LYS A 45 12.25 20.20 5.05
C LYS A 45 13.61 19.53 5.23
N GLN A 46 14.11 19.43 6.46
CA GLN A 46 15.41 18.80 6.77
C GLN A 46 15.50 17.35 6.29
N MET A 47 14.46 16.55 6.54
CA MET A 47 14.39 15.16 6.08
C MET A 47 14.32 15.05 4.56
N PHE A 48 13.54 15.93 3.94
CA PHE A 48 13.44 16.01 2.48
C PHE A 48 14.78 16.37 1.84
N ASP A 49 15.50 17.36 2.39
CA ASP A 49 16.78 17.83 1.89
C ASP A 49 17.87 16.75 1.92
N VAL A 50 17.78 15.78 2.86
CA VAL A 50 18.67 14.60 2.90
C VAL A 50 18.17 13.41 2.09
N GLY A 51 17.09 13.60 1.33
CA GLY A 51 16.55 12.63 0.37
C GLY A 51 15.56 11.63 0.97
N PHE A 52 14.86 11.97 2.06
CA PHE A 52 13.77 11.14 2.57
C PHE A 52 12.47 11.37 1.80
N PHE A 53 11.98 10.30 1.18
CA PHE A 53 10.67 10.22 0.56
C PHE A 53 9.96 8.97 1.10
N PRO A 54 8.69 9.05 1.53
CA PRO A 54 7.92 7.91 1.99
C PRO A 54 7.23 7.29 0.78
N VAL A 55 7.11 5.98 0.83
CA VAL A 55 6.37 5.22 -0.16
C VAL A 55 4.88 5.50 0.01
N SER A 56 4.24 6.01 -1.05
CA SER A 56 2.78 6.12 -1.11
C SER A 56 2.16 4.74 -1.38
N PRO A 57 1.19 4.26 -0.59
CA PRO A 57 0.56 2.97 -0.83
C PRO A 57 -0.26 2.89 -2.12
N ALA A 58 -0.73 4.03 -2.64
CA ALA A 58 -1.45 4.10 -3.91
C ALA A 58 -0.51 4.31 -5.11
N ASN A 59 0.78 4.54 -4.87
CA ASN A 59 1.78 4.75 -5.90
C ASN A 59 3.16 4.27 -5.42
N VAL A 60 3.29 2.95 -5.23
CA VAL A 60 4.55 2.38 -4.76
C VAL A 60 5.63 2.39 -5.84
N ASP A 61 5.24 2.39 -7.12
CA ASP A 61 6.14 2.38 -8.27
C ASP A 61 6.92 3.69 -8.46
N ALA A 62 6.37 4.81 -7.99
CA ALA A 62 7.08 6.09 -8.00
C ALA A 62 8.28 6.14 -7.04
N HIS A 63 8.38 5.19 -6.09
CA HIS A 63 9.42 5.21 -5.08
C HIS A 63 10.60 4.29 -5.45
N PRO A 64 11.85 4.80 -5.55
CA PRO A 64 12.99 4.04 -6.04
C PRO A 64 13.36 2.82 -5.18
N SER A 65 13.09 2.87 -3.87
CA SER A 65 13.33 1.75 -2.95
C SER A 65 12.36 0.56 -3.09
N VAL A 66 11.36 0.61 -3.98
CA VAL A 66 10.35 -0.46 -4.12
C VAL A 66 10.54 -1.26 -5.40
N SER A 67 11.08 -2.48 -5.27
CA SER A 67 11.21 -3.45 -6.37
C SER A 67 10.19 -4.60 -6.29
N SER A 68 9.49 -4.74 -5.17
CA SER A 68 8.65 -5.91 -4.89
C SER A 68 7.38 -5.96 -5.74
N LEU A 69 7.26 -6.96 -6.62
CA LEU A 69 6.06 -7.23 -7.42
C LEU A 69 4.81 -7.39 -6.54
N ALA A 70 4.96 -8.04 -5.39
CA ALA A 70 3.91 -8.20 -4.39
C ALA A 70 3.32 -6.84 -3.96
N LEU A 71 4.17 -5.85 -3.69
CA LEU A 71 3.71 -4.52 -3.30
C LEU A 71 3.05 -3.78 -4.46
N LYS A 72 3.55 -3.97 -5.69
CA LYS A 72 3.00 -3.34 -6.90
C LYS A 72 1.57 -3.83 -7.18
N LEU A 73 1.33 -5.14 -7.12
CA LEU A 73 -0.01 -5.71 -7.28
C LEU A 73 -1.01 -5.18 -6.24
N GLN A 74 -0.60 -5.12 -4.98
CA GLN A 74 -1.44 -4.63 -3.88
C GLN A 74 -1.69 -3.11 -3.99
N SER A 75 -0.67 -2.36 -4.39
CA SER A 75 -0.76 -0.91 -4.64
C SER A 75 -1.70 -0.62 -5.79
N PHE A 76 -1.64 -1.39 -6.88
CA PHE A 76 -2.55 -1.25 -8.01
C PHE A 76 -4.01 -1.32 -7.57
N ILE A 77 -4.40 -2.34 -6.81
CA ILE A 77 -5.77 -2.49 -6.28
C ILE A 77 -6.19 -1.24 -5.48
N ILE A 78 -5.32 -0.76 -4.59
CA ILE A 78 -5.60 0.42 -3.77
C ILE A 78 -5.73 1.68 -4.64
N SER A 79 -4.85 1.83 -5.63
CA SER A 79 -4.88 2.95 -6.58
C SER A 79 -6.17 2.96 -7.39
N SER A 80 -6.64 1.80 -7.86
CA SER A 80 -7.88 1.68 -8.63
C SER A 80 -9.09 2.08 -7.78
N PHE A 81 -9.10 1.71 -6.51
CA PHE A 81 -10.14 2.12 -5.58
C PHE A 81 -10.11 3.61 -5.22
N ALA A 82 -8.91 4.18 -5.06
CA ALA A 82 -8.72 5.58 -4.71
C ALA A 82 -9.09 6.51 -5.89
N THR A 83 -8.62 6.18 -7.09
CA THR A 83 -8.89 6.93 -8.34
C THR A 83 -10.26 6.62 -8.94
N ARG A 84 -10.85 5.47 -8.57
CA ARG A 84 -12.10 4.93 -9.13
C ARG A 84 -12.00 4.62 -10.62
N GLN A 85 -10.81 4.24 -11.06
CA GLN A 85 -10.51 3.89 -12.45
C GLN A 85 -9.64 2.64 -12.46
N VAL A 86 -9.76 1.83 -13.51
CA VAL A 86 -8.85 0.70 -13.74
C VAL A 86 -8.00 1.06 -14.94
N ASP A 87 -6.70 1.20 -14.71
CA ASP A 87 -5.72 1.31 -15.78
C ASP A 87 -5.45 -0.10 -16.34
N GLN A 88 -6.11 -0.41 -17.46
CA GLN A 88 -6.04 -1.72 -18.09
C GLN A 88 -4.65 -2.02 -18.68
N GLU A 89 -3.93 -0.99 -19.13
CA GLU A 89 -2.56 -1.16 -19.65
C GLU A 89 -1.62 -1.55 -18.52
N ASN A 90 -1.67 -0.83 -17.40
CA ASN A 90 -0.85 -1.17 -16.24
C ASN A 90 -1.25 -2.53 -15.63
N LEU A 91 -2.53 -2.87 -15.63
CA LEU A 91 -2.99 -4.20 -15.22
C LEU A 91 -2.36 -5.30 -16.10
N HIS A 92 -2.37 -5.12 -17.42
CA HIS A 92 -1.74 -6.05 -18.34
C HIS A 92 -0.22 -6.15 -18.12
N LEU A 93 0.48 -5.03 -17.93
CA LEU A 93 1.91 -5.01 -17.61
C LEU A 93 2.22 -5.74 -16.30
N LEU A 94 1.36 -5.63 -15.29
CA LEU A 94 1.50 -6.38 -14.04
C LEU A 94 1.35 -7.89 -14.26
N LEU A 95 0.45 -8.31 -15.14
CA LEU A 95 0.30 -9.72 -15.51
C LEU A 95 1.58 -10.26 -16.17
N LEU A 96 2.17 -9.51 -17.11
CA LEU A 96 3.42 -9.89 -17.76
C LEU A 96 4.55 -10.05 -16.72
N LYS A 97 4.68 -9.10 -15.79
CA LYS A 97 5.65 -9.21 -14.68
C LYS A 97 5.42 -10.44 -13.80
N VAL A 98 4.17 -10.82 -13.56
CA VAL A 98 3.84 -12.05 -12.82
C VAL A 98 4.24 -13.29 -13.61
N LYS A 99 4.04 -13.30 -14.94
CA LYS A 99 4.47 -14.41 -15.82
C LYS A 99 5.97 -14.62 -15.78
N ASP A 100 6.73 -13.52 -15.77
CA ASP A 100 8.20 -13.56 -15.81
C ASP A 100 8.82 -13.87 -14.43
N ASP A 101 8.09 -13.63 -13.34
CA ASP A 101 8.57 -13.89 -11.98
C ASP A 101 8.24 -15.34 -11.53
N ASN A 102 9.07 -16.28 -11.99
CA ASN A 102 8.99 -17.69 -11.60
C ASN A 102 9.03 -17.91 -10.07
N ALA A 103 9.75 -17.06 -9.34
CA ALA A 103 9.81 -17.18 -7.88
C ALA A 103 8.48 -16.79 -7.25
N PHE A 104 7.83 -15.73 -7.74
CA PHE A 104 6.49 -15.35 -7.32
C PHE A 104 5.47 -16.43 -7.69
N LEU A 105 5.46 -16.92 -8.94
CA LEU A 105 4.55 -17.98 -9.39
C LEU A 105 4.61 -19.20 -8.45
N LYS A 106 5.80 -19.75 -8.21
CA LYS A 106 5.96 -20.97 -7.41
C LYS A 106 5.75 -20.75 -5.92
N LYS A 107 6.34 -19.69 -5.34
CA LYS A 107 6.35 -19.50 -3.88
C LYS A 107 5.11 -18.79 -3.35
N SER A 108 4.52 -17.88 -4.13
CA SER A 108 3.42 -17.04 -3.67
C SER A 108 2.06 -17.59 -4.08
N ILE A 109 1.91 -18.05 -5.32
CA ILE A 109 0.63 -18.53 -5.86
C ILE A 109 0.61 -20.03 -6.19
N LYS A 110 1.73 -20.73 -5.96
CA LYS A 110 1.89 -22.19 -6.15
C LYS A 110 1.55 -22.67 -7.56
N VAL A 111 2.06 -21.95 -8.56
CA VAL A 111 1.93 -22.28 -9.98
C VAL A 111 3.32 -22.57 -10.54
N ASP A 112 3.51 -23.73 -11.17
CA ASP A 112 4.82 -24.16 -11.69
C ASP A 112 5.25 -23.47 -12.99
N GLY A 113 4.31 -22.74 -13.62
CA GLY A 113 4.48 -21.91 -14.79
C GLY A 113 3.10 -21.44 -15.29
N PHE A 114 3.04 -20.27 -15.92
CA PHE A 114 1.78 -19.70 -16.37
C PHE A 114 1.88 -19.08 -17.78
N ASN A 115 1.14 -19.67 -18.72
CA ASN A 115 1.11 -19.21 -20.13
C ASN A 115 -0.18 -18.47 -20.49
N GLY A 116 -1.10 -18.27 -19.54
CA GLY A 116 -2.33 -17.52 -19.80
C GLY A 116 -2.08 -16.03 -20.05
N ASP A 117 -3.16 -15.34 -20.44
CA ASP A 117 -3.18 -13.96 -20.90
C ASP A 117 -4.06 -13.04 -20.04
N SER A 118 -4.65 -13.58 -18.97
CA SER A 118 -5.54 -12.86 -18.05
C SER A 118 -5.33 -13.23 -16.58
N PHE A 119 -5.64 -12.31 -15.68
CA PHE A 119 -5.76 -12.60 -14.24
C PHE A 119 -6.90 -13.57 -13.95
N SER A 120 -7.95 -13.60 -14.77
CA SER A 120 -9.00 -14.63 -14.70
C SER A 120 -8.42 -16.03 -14.88
N ALA A 121 -7.61 -16.25 -15.92
CA ALA A 121 -6.93 -17.52 -16.15
C ALA A 121 -5.97 -17.85 -15.00
N LEU A 122 -5.16 -16.87 -14.56
CA LEU A 122 -4.22 -17.05 -13.46
C LEU A 122 -4.91 -17.47 -12.15
N HIS A 123 -6.02 -16.82 -11.81
CA HIS A 123 -6.80 -17.12 -10.61
C HIS A 123 -7.39 -18.54 -10.65
N ASN A 124 -7.73 -19.03 -11.84
CA ASN A 124 -8.27 -20.39 -12.00
C ASN A 124 -7.16 -21.46 -11.95
N THR A 125 -5.92 -21.11 -12.32
CA THR A 125 -4.77 -22.02 -12.30
C THR A 125 -4.10 -22.09 -10.92
N MET A 126 -4.11 -21.00 -10.16
CA MET A 126 -3.44 -20.95 -8.85
C MET A 126 -4.17 -21.75 -7.77
N ASP A 127 -3.42 -22.10 -6.71
CA ASP A 127 -4.03 -22.59 -5.47
C ASP A 127 -4.94 -21.51 -4.87
N GLN A 128 -6.21 -21.84 -4.68
CA GLN A 128 -7.22 -20.94 -4.09
C GLN A 128 -7.15 -20.89 -2.55
N THR A 129 -6.02 -21.30 -1.97
CA THR A 129 -5.74 -21.17 -0.53
C THR A 129 -4.57 -20.22 -0.28
N GLY A 130 -4.48 -19.71 0.95
CA GLY A 130 -3.37 -18.88 1.39
C GLY A 130 -3.51 -17.38 1.13
N LYS A 131 -2.37 -16.69 1.28
CA LYS A 131 -2.29 -15.23 1.40
C LYS A 131 -2.71 -14.49 0.12
N TRP A 132 -2.46 -15.07 -1.05
CA TRP A 132 -2.62 -14.37 -2.34
C TRP A 132 -3.99 -14.54 -3.00
N LYS A 133 -4.82 -15.47 -2.51
CA LYS A 133 -6.16 -15.75 -3.03
C LYS A 133 -6.98 -14.47 -3.25
N ASP A 134 -7.16 -13.67 -2.19
CA ASP A 134 -8.02 -12.49 -2.26
C ASP A 134 -7.46 -11.42 -3.19
N THR A 135 -6.13 -11.23 -3.20
CA THR A 135 -5.47 -10.26 -4.08
C THR A 135 -5.67 -10.65 -5.54
N MET A 136 -5.46 -11.92 -5.89
CA MET A 136 -5.67 -12.40 -7.26
C MET A 136 -7.14 -12.39 -7.66
N LYS A 137 -8.04 -12.70 -6.72
CA LYS A 137 -9.49 -12.57 -6.93
C LYS A 137 -9.87 -11.11 -7.24
N MET A 138 -9.34 -10.14 -6.50
CA MET A 138 -9.60 -8.73 -6.76
C MET A 138 -9.04 -8.28 -8.11
N LEU A 139 -7.84 -8.70 -8.50
CA LEU A 139 -7.27 -8.38 -9.81
C LEU A 139 -8.12 -8.96 -10.95
N LYS A 140 -8.56 -10.22 -10.82
CA LYS A 140 -9.54 -10.82 -11.75
C LYS A 140 -10.82 -10.00 -11.85
N MET A 141 -11.40 -9.59 -10.72
CA MET A 141 -12.66 -8.85 -10.70
C MET A 141 -12.49 -7.42 -11.29
N LEU A 142 -11.33 -6.78 -11.08
CA LEU A 142 -11.00 -5.50 -11.71
C LEU A 142 -10.80 -5.64 -13.22
N GLU A 143 -10.11 -6.70 -13.67
CA GLU A 143 -9.93 -7.04 -15.09
C GLU A 143 -11.27 -7.24 -15.80
N ALA A 144 -12.18 -8.00 -15.17
CA ALA A 144 -13.49 -8.31 -15.73
C ALA A 144 -14.53 -7.18 -15.59
N GLY A 145 -14.20 -6.08 -14.90
CA GLY A 145 -15.15 -5.01 -14.61
C GLY A 145 -16.28 -5.41 -13.64
N GLU A 146 -16.10 -6.48 -12.87
CA GLU A 146 -17.08 -7.00 -11.91
C GLU A 146 -17.17 -6.13 -10.64
N ILE A 147 -16.18 -5.27 -10.38
CA ILE A 147 -16.19 -4.33 -9.27
C ILE A 147 -16.70 -2.97 -9.75
N SER A 148 -17.84 -2.54 -9.21
CA SER A 148 -18.28 -1.16 -9.39
C SER A 148 -17.41 -0.20 -8.59
N LEU A 149 -16.70 0.68 -9.30
CA LEU A 149 -15.94 1.79 -8.73
C LEU A 149 -16.79 3.06 -8.59
N GLY A 150 -18.12 2.90 -8.55
CA GLY A 150 -19.08 3.99 -8.46
C GLY A 150 -18.98 4.84 -7.19
N ARG A 151 -19.80 5.90 -7.16
CA ARG A 151 -19.81 6.89 -6.07
C ARG A 151 -20.91 6.66 -5.04
N SER A 152 -21.71 5.60 -5.19
CA SER A 152 -22.77 5.36 -4.22
C SER A 152 -22.17 5.01 -2.85
N LYS A 153 -22.88 5.35 -1.78
CA LYS A 153 -22.43 5.06 -0.41
C LYS A 153 -22.18 3.56 -0.20
N LYS A 154 -23.01 2.70 -0.81
CA LYS A 154 -22.89 1.25 -0.72
C LYS A 154 -21.60 0.75 -1.38
N GLU A 155 -21.34 1.16 -2.62
CA GLU A 155 -20.11 0.79 -3.36
C GLU A 155 -18.86 1.28 -2.64
N ILE A 156 -18.88 2.51 -2.12
CA ILE A 156 -17.75 3.05 -1.35
C ILE A 156 -17.45 2.21 -0.11
N ILE A 157 -18.48 1.71 0.58
CA ILE A 157 -18.31 0.87 1.76
C ILE A 157 -17.73 -0.50 1.37
N GLU A 158 -18.23 -1.11 0.30
CA GLU A 158 -17.76 -2.40 -0.20
C GLU A 158 -16.31 -2.33 -0.70
N ASN A 159 -15.99 -1.33 -1.52
CA ASN A 159 -14.63 -1.11 -2.03
C ASN A 159 -13.63 -0.82 -0.91
N LYS A 160 -14.03 -0.09 0.14
CA LYS A 160 -13.19 0.10 1.34
C LYS A 160 -12.93 -1.21 2.08
N LYS A 161 -13.93 -2.10 2.20
CA LYS A 161 -13.74 -3.41 2.82
C LYS A 161 -12.75 -4.27 2.00
N MET A 162 -12.85 -4.23 0.68
CA MET A 162 -11.92 -4.92 -0.22
C MET A 162 -10.49 -4.36 -0.11
N ALA A 163 -10.32 -3.04 -0.17
CA ALA A 163 -9.01 -2.41 0.05
C ALA A 163 -8.42 -2.72 1.43
N LEU A 164 -9.26 -2.79 2.49
CA LEU A 164 -8.82 -3.19 3.84
C LEU A 164 -8.30 -4.61 3.88
N SER A 165 -8.91 -5.55 3.17
CA SER A 165 -8.43 -6.93 3.16
C SER A 165 -7.05 -7.04 2.49
N VAL A 166 -6.77 -6.23 1.45
CA VAL A 166 -5.42 -6.10 0.88
C VAL A 166 -4.44 -5.56 1.92
N GLY A 167 -4.81 -4.46 2.58
CA GLY A 167 -3.99 -3.77 3.56
C GLY A 167 -3.61 -4.62 4.77
N GLN A 168 -4.56 -5.38 5.30
CA GLN A 168 -4.40 -6.22 6.49
C GLN A 168 -3.50 -7.44 6.27
N ARG A 169 -3.28 -7.86 5.02
CA ARG A 169 -2.39 -8.98 4.67
C ARG A 169 -0.90 -8.58 4.62
N GLY A 170 -0.49 -7.66 5.50
CA GLY A 170 0.91 -7.25 5.67
C GLY A 170 1.42 -6.20 4.68
N PHE A 171 0.57 -5.68 3.80
CA PHE A 171 0.93 -4.62 2.85
C PHE A 171 1.38 -3.34 3.58
N PHE A 172 0.55 -2.83 4.50
CA PHE A 172 0.90 -1.61 5.25
C PHE A 172 2.10 -1.81 6.18
N LYS A 173 2.29 -3.02 6.70
CA LYS A 173 3.48 -3.35 7.50
C LYS A 173 4.74 -3.25 6.63
N ALA A 174 4.74 -3.90 5.46
CA ALA A 174 5.88 -3.87 4.55
C ALA A 174 6.23 -2.44 4.09
N LEU A 175 5.21 -1.61 3.80
CA LEU A 175 5.43 -0.20 3.49
C LEU A 175 5.99 0.60 4.68
N SER A 176 5.50 0.33 5.89
CA SER A 176 6.04 0.93 7.11
C SER A 176 7.51 0.57 7.30
N ASP A 177 7.87 -0.71 7.13
CA ASP A 177 9.24 -1.20 7.28
C ASP A 177 10.19 -0.52 6.27
N ILE A 178 9.74 -0.31 5.03
CA ILE A 178 10.51 0.42 4.00
C ILE A 178 10.68 1.90 4.39
N ASN A 179 9.60 2.54 4.84
CA ASN A 179 9.64 3.94 5.27
C ASN A 179 10.54 4.13 6.48
N ASP A 180 10.48 3.22 7.46
CA ASP A 180 11.34 3.25 8.64
C ASP A 180 12.80 3.07 8.27
N LYS A 181 13.12 2.19 7.31
CA LYS A 181 14.47 2.04 6.76
C LYS A 181 14.95 3.33 6.09
N ASN A 182 14.14 3.92 5.20
CA ASN A 182 14.47 5.16 4.51
C ASN A 182 14.68 6.31 5.52
N ALA A 183 13.84 6.39 6.56
CA ALA A 183 13.94 7.40 7.61
C ALA A 183 15.22 7.25 8.43
N LYS A 184 15.64 6.01 8.75
CA LYS A 184 16.92 5.76 9.44
C LYS A 184 18.11 6.23 8.60
N ILE A 185 18.11 5.91 7.31
CA ILE A 185 19.19 6.35 6.39
C ILE A 185 19.26 7.89 6.34
N ALA A 186 18.10 8.55 6.22
CA ALA A 186 18.02 10.00 6.21
C ALA A 186 18.57 10.61 7.52
N LYS A 187 18.17 10.07 8.67
CA LYS A 187 18.69 10.50 9.99
C LYS A 187 20.21 10.36 10.08
N SER A 188 20.77 9.25 9.62
CA SER A 188 22.22 9.05 9.60
C SER A 188 22.95 10.09 8.75
N LYS A 189 22.37 10.51 7.62
CA LYS A 189 22.92 11.59 6.80
C LYS A 189 22.86 12.95 7.49
N MET A 190 21.79 13.24 8.23
CA MET A 190 21.66 14.49 8.97
C MET A 190 22.75 14.63 10.05
N VAL A 191 23.04 13.55 10.79
CA VAL A 191 24.10 13.53 11.82
C VAL A 191 25.50 13.74 11.23
N LEU A 192 25.71 13.44 9.94
CA LEU A 192 26.99 13.68 9.26
C LEU A 192 27.13 15.12 8.73
N LEU A 193 26.06 15.91 8.78
CA LEU A 193 26.03 17.31 8.31
C LEU A 193 26.05 18.32 9.47
N GLU A 194 26.03 17.83 10.72
CA GLU A 194 26.19 18.59 11.97
C GLU A 194 27.61 18.42 12.51
#